data_AF-A0A317CJS6-F1
#
_entry.id   AF-A0A317CJS6-F1
#
_cell.length_a   1.000
_cell.length_b   1.000
_cell.length_c   1.000
_cell.angle_alpha   90.00
_cell.angle_beta   90.00
_cell.angle_gamma   90.00
#
_symmetry.space_group_name_H-M   'P 1'
#
loop_
_entity.id
_entity.type
_entity.pdbx_description
1 polymer ?
#
loop_
_entity_poly.entity_id
_entity_poly.type
_entity_poly.pdbx_seq_one_letter_code
_entity_poly.pdbx_strand_id
1 'polypeptide(L)'
;MTAHLCLVKSESVNALSIDAAETLPNCPEKYGVEVELLAPSGSDRRALAQAIATKLNGVVEPFFHLDSEPSRVKDKPVFYHLTQAFKVLNVSGDVLLQCLDDITLQQGLVKSTEAKAGWYRILSDDIRLLRLARQQVNPHDSIEQSLTGIASLFGVDVDAAKGGVYRVADQAGASIALAAPLPGERERPCEMVTAPLAAHDTESLRVYLDTANELGFEIPEEGATHLHFDGAFFSEPSMFLKIARFLHQYRLVLRRIMNTNLNCRRIGDWPHEFLELIKTDELLALDWQACRERVAQTGITKYCDFNLRNLIFNSPDKHTLEIRMLPSVLDSEYLFRMLRCFNQIFIYLHGLVSFDYQRFMEPTPENAQTLLEALGLDEEDRIELMAAFDG
;
A
#
# COMPACT_ATOMS: atom_id res chain seq x y z
N MET A 1 -30.47 -3.43 -47.00
CA MET A 1 -29.57 -2.44 -46.39
C MET A 1 -30.25 -1.99 -45.11
N THR A 2 -29.82 -2.56 -44.00
CA THR A 2 -30.58 -2.59 -42.75
C THR A 2 -29.68 -2.11 -41.63
N ALA A 3 -30.19 -1.15 -40.87
CA ALA A 3 -29.85 -0.73 -39.51
C ALA A 3 -28.39 -0.34 -39.17
N HIS A 4 -28.20 0.89 -38.70
CA HIS A 4 -28.00 1.15 -37.26
C HIS A 4 -28.21 2.64 -36.94
N LEU A 5 -29.11 2.89 -35.99
CA LEU A 5 -29.54 4.22 -35.53
C LEU A 5 -28.49 4.84 -34.61
N CYS A 6 -28.29 6.15 -34.77
CA CYS A 6 -27.53 7.03 -33.90
C CYS A 6 -28.49 8.13 -33.37
N LEU A 7 -28.34 8.46 -32.08
CA LEU A 7 -28.59 9.74 -31.39
C LEU A 7 -30.01 10.20 -30.94
N VAL A 8 -30.13 10.34 -29.61
CA VAL A 8 -30.42 11.58 -28.83
C VAL A 8 -31.87 12.01 -28.47
N LYS A 9 -32.07 12.06 -27.14
CA LYS A 9 -32.86 12.95 -26.24
C LYS A 9 -34.39 13.11 -26.37
N SER A 10 -35.03 13.01 -25.20
CA SER A 10 -35.96 14.04 -24.70
C SER A 10 -35.87 14.16 -23.18
N GLU A 11 -35.63 15.39 -22.70
CA GLU A 11 -35.72 15.79 -21.30
C GLU A 11 -37.20 15.87 -20.88
N SER A 12 -37.48 15.47 -19.64
CA SER A 12 -38.48 16.14 -18.81
C SER A 12 -38.09 16.02 -17.34
N VAL A 13 -37.75 17.17 -16.78
CA VAL A 13 -37.51 17.48 -15.38
C VAL A 13 -38.73 17.11 -14.54
N ASN A 14 -38.54 16.32 -13.48
CA ASN A 14 -39.20 16.55 -12.19
C ASN A 14 -38.62 15.72 -11.05
N ALA A 15 -38.43 16.42 -9.93
CA ALA A 15 -38.25 15.96 -8.56
C ALA A 15 -37.00 15.12 -8.24
N LEU A 16 -35.97 15.84 -7.80
CA LEU A 16 -35.04 15.39 -6.75
C LEU A 16 -35.81 14.74 -5.61
N SER A 17 -35.76 13.41 -5.51
CA SER A 17 -35.92 12.71 -4.23
C SER A 17 -34.52 12.49 -3.66
N ILE A 18 -34.07 13.44 -2.86
CA ILE A 18 -33.05 13.19 -1.84
C ILE A 18 -33.75 12.33 -0.79
N ASP A 19 -33.51 11.02 -0.81
CA ASP A 19 -33.82 10.13 0.33
C ASP A 19 -33.18 8.75 0.10
N ALA A 20 -31.90 8.69 0.43
CA ALA A 20 -31.27 7.55 1.10
C ALA A 20 -29.95 8.11 1.65
N ALA A 21 -29.99 8.64 2.87
CA ALA A 21 -28.76 8.73 3.65
C ALA A 21 -28.28 7.29 3.81
N GLU A 22 -27.34 6.86 2.96
CA GLU A 22 -26.58 5.63 3.18
C GLU A 22 -25.95 5.79 4.56
N THR A 23 -26.51 5.08 5.54
CA THR A 23 -25.93 4.98 6.87
C THR A 23 -24.51 4.46 6.68
N LEU A 24 -23.52 5.24 7.11
CA LEU A 24 -22.13 4.79 7.11
C LEU A 24 -22.07 3.38 7.72
N PRO A 25 -21.30 2.45 7.12
CA PRO A 25 -21.16 1.12 7.68
C PRO A 25 -20.60 1.26 9.10
N ASN A 26 -21.02 0.39 10.03
CA ASN A 26 -20.60 0.51 11.44
C ASN A 26 -19.11 0.18 11.66
N CYS A 27 -18.44 -0.37 10.65
CA CYS A 27 -17.01 -0.65 10.59
C CYS A 27 -16.52 -0.67 9.13
N PRO A 28 -15.21 -0.63 8.87
CA PRO A 28 -14.67 -0.89 7.53
C PRO A 28 -15.05 -2.31 7.05
N GLU A 29 -15.63 -2.41 5.86
CA GLU A 29 -16.11 -3.70 5.31
C GLU A 29 -14.96 -4.61 4.83
N LYS A 30 -13.84 -3.98 4.44
CA LYS A 30 -12.69 -4.63 3.85
C LYS A 30 -11.40 -4.11 4.47
N TYR A 31 -10.39 -4.97 4.43
CA TYR A 31 -9.01 -4.60 4.72
C TYR A 31 -8.06 -5.15 3.67
N GLY A 32 -6.85 -4.60 3.61
CA GLY A 32 -5.72 -5.14 2.86
C GLY A 32 -4.49 -5.19 3.76
N VAL A 33 -3.56 -6.09 3.42
CA VAL A 33 -2.30 -6.23 4.15
C VAL A 33 -1.14 -6.18 3.18
N GLU A 34 -0.12 -5.39 3.50
CA GLU A 34 1.18 -5.38 2.82
C GLU A 34 2.22 -5.88 3.83
N VAL A 35 2.93 -6.97 3.52
CA VAL A 35 4.00 -7.50 4.40
C VAL A 35 5.33 -7.50 3.64
N GLU A 36 6.31 -6.77 4.17
CA GLU A 36 7.66 -6.70 3.61
C GLU A 36 8.50 -7.90 4.08
N LEU A 37 8.93 -8.74 3.16
CA LEU A 37 9.66 -9.99 3.42
C LEU A 37 10.96 -10.06 2.60
N LEU A 38 11.85 -10.96 3.01
CA LEU A 38 13.06 -11.27 2.27
C LEU A 38 13.10 -12.77 1.91
N ALA A 39 13.14 -13.09 0.62
CA ALA A 39 13.30 -14.48 0.19
C ALA A 39 14.67 -15.03 0.68
N PRO A 40 14.76 -16.32 1.05
CA PRO A 40 16.03 -16.93 1.42
C PRO A 40 16.99 -16.95 0.24
N SER A 41 18.30 -16.99 0.51
CA SER A 41 19.32 -16.99 -0.54
C SER A 41 19.10 -18.13 -1.55
N GLY A 42 19.14 -17.80 -2.83
CA GLY A 42 18.87 -18.74 -3.93
C GLY A 42 17.39 -18.83 -4.35
N SER A 43 16.47 -18.31 -3.54
CA SER A 43 15.05 -18.15 -3.87
C SER A 43 14.77 -16.74 -4.42
N ASP A 44 13.50 -16.43 -4.66
CA ASP A 44 13.03 -15.11 -5.11
C ASP A 44 11.54 -14.92 -4.81
N ARG A 45 11.05 -13.69 -5.00
CA ARG A 45 9.62 -13.37 -4.81
C ARG A 45 8.67 -14.13 -5.76
N ARG A 46 9.15 -14.67 -6.88
CA ARG A 46 8.32 -15.51 -7.78
C ARG A 46 8.00 -16.85 -7.13
N ALA A 47 8.93 -17.42 -6.37
CA ALA A 47 8.73 -18.67 -5.66
C ALA A 47 7.54 -18.59 -4.68
N LEU A 48 7.41 -17.48 -3.94
CA LEU A 48 6.26 -17.26 -3.05
C LEU A 48 4.94 -17.23 -3.81
N ALA A 49 4.86 -16.41 -4.87
CA ALA A 49 3.67 -16.32 -5.71
C ALA A 49 3.25 -17.70 -6.27
N GLN A 50 4.22 -18.50 -6.72
CA GLN A 50 3.97 -19.84 -7.27
C GLN A 50 3.48 -20.84 -6.22
N ALA A 51 4.06 -20.80 -5.02
CA ALA A 51 3.62 -21.69 -3.94
C ALA A 51 2.20 -21.37 -3.49
N ILE A 52 1.86 -20.09 -3.33
CA ILE A 52 0.51 -19.66 -2.96
C ILE A 52 -0.49 -20.02 -4.07
N ALA A 53 -0.16 -19.74 -5.33
CA ALA A 53 -1.00 -20.14 -6.47
C ALA A 53 -1.25 -21.65 -6.46
N THR A 54 -0.22 -22.47 -6.22
CA THR A 54 -0.35 -23.93 -6.16
C THR A 54 -1.30 -24.37 -5.05
N LYS A 55 -1.16 -23.84 -3.84
CA LYS A 55 -2.04 -24.18 -2.71
C LYS A 55 -3.50 -23.81 -2.93
N LEU A 56 -3.75 -22.72 -3.64
CA LEU A 56 -5.09 -22.19 -3.88
C LEU A 56 -5.67 -22.57 -5.25
N ASN A 57 -5.02 -23.49 -5.98
CA ASN A 57 -5.38 -23.88 -7.35
C ASN A 57 -5.50 -22.67 -8.30
N GLY A 58 -4.68 -21.65 -8.07
CA GLY A 58 -4.59 -20.44 -8.86
C GLY A 58 -3.48 -20.49 -9.90
N VAL A 59 -3.21 -19.32 -10.51
CA VAL A 59 -2.13 -19.13 -11.48
C VAL A 59 -1.32 -17.88 -11.16
N VAL A 60 -0.07 -17.85 -11.62
CA VAL A 60 0.80 -16.67 -11.48
C VAL A 60 0.89 -15.93 -12.80
N GLU A 61 0.59 -14.63 -12.78
CA GLU A 61 0.77 -13.72 -13.91
C GLU A 61 1.91 -12.73 -13.60
N PRO A 62 3.03 -12.75 -14.33
CA PRO A 62 4.09 -11.77 -14.13
C PRO A 62 3.66 -10.41 -14.70
N PHE A 63 4.16 -9.34 -14.11
CA PHE A 63 3.97 -7.98 -14.60
C PHE A 63 5.12 -7.08 -14.18
N PHE A 64 5.11 -5.83 -14.65
CA PHE A 64 6.06 -4.81 -14.23
C PHE A 64 5.43 -3.84 -13.23
N HIS A 65 5.97 -3.83 -12.01
CA HIS A 65 5.61 -2.90 -10.94
C HIS A 65 6.38 -1.60 -11.10
N LEU A 66 5.69 -0.46 -10.96
CA LEU A 66 6.30 0.87 -11.05
C LEU A 66 6.68 1.35 -9.67
N ASP A 67 7.98 1.64 -9.49
CA ASP A 67 8.51 2.20 -8.25
C ASP A 67 9.52 3.33 -8.54
N SER A 68 10.06 3.92 -7.49
CA SER A 68 10.95 5.08 -7.57
C SER A 68 12.02 5.07 -6.47
N GLU A 69 13.27 5.28 -6.85
CA GLU A 69 14.42 5.34 -5.93
C GLU A 69 15.03 6.74 -5.85
N PRO A 70 15.61 7.15 -4.70
CA PRO A 70 16.37 8.39 -4.61
C PRO A 70 17.53 8.38 -5.61
N SER A 71 17.62 9.45 -6.40
CA SER A 71 18.66 9.60 -7.40
C SER A 71 19.84 10.41 -6.86
N ARG A 72 21.05 9.98 -7.20
CA ARG A 72 22.30 10.71 -6.91
C ARG A 72 22.66 11.74 -7.99
N VAL A 73 21.88 11.80 -9.07
CA VAL A 73 22.13 12.74 -10.18
C VAL A 73 21.66 14.13 -9.78
N LYS A 74 22.53 15.11 -9.97
CA LYS A 74 22.24 16.53 -9.69
C LYS A 74 20.96 16.95 -10.43
N ASP A 75 20.08 17.66 -9.72
CA ASP A 75 18.79 18.19 -10.22
C ASP A 75 17.76 17.12 -10.65
N LYS A 76 18.02 15.84 -10.37
CA LYS A 76 17.08 14.73 -10.54
C LYS A 76 16.98 13.97 -9.21
N PRO A 77 16.03 14.31 -8.33
CA PRO A 77 15.99 13.74 -6.98
C PRO A 77 15.50 12.29 -6.94
N VAL A 78 14.84 11.82 -8.00
CA VAL A 78 14.19 10.51 -8.07
C VAL A 78 14.45 9.88 -9.43
N PHE A 79 14.73 8.58 -9.45
CA PHE A 79 14.66 7.73 -10.65
C PHE A 79 13.44 6.84 -10.56
N TYR A 80 12.73 6.70 -11.68
CA TYR A 80 11.62 5.77 -11.77
C TYR A 80 12.05 4.51 -12.48
N HIS A 81 11.53 3.37 -12.04
CA HIS A 81 11.82 2.10 -12.67
C HIS A 81 10.62 1.15 -12.64
N LEU A 82 10.70 0.17 -13.53
CA LEU A 82 9.81 -0.98 -13.57
C LEU A 82 10.59 -2.21 -13.13
N THR A 83 10.10 -2.90 -12.11
CA THR A 83 10.68 -4.14 -11.61
C THR A 83 9.71 -5.30 -11.83
N GLN A 84 10.24 -6.50 -12.03
CA GLN A 84 9.41 -7.68 -12.18
C GLN A 84 8.69 -8.02 -10.88
N ALA A 85 7.38 -8.19 -10.99
CA ALA A 85 6.45 -8.53 -9.94
C ALA A 85 5.48 -9.62 -10.42
N PHE A 86 4.73 -10.21 -9.50
CA PHE A 86 3.89 -11.38 -9.78
C PHE A 86 2.53 -11.22 -9.13
N LYS A 87 1.46 -11.40 -9.89
CA LYS A 87 0.09 -11.52 -9.35
C LYS A 87 -0.23 -12.99 -9.18
N VAL A 88 -0.91 -13.32 -8.09
CA VAL A 88 -1.56 -14.61 -7.91
C VAL A 88 -3.04 -14.41 -8.24
N LEU A 89 -3.56 -15.19 -9.19
CA LEU A 89 -4.95 -15.16 -9.61
C LEU A 89 -5.66 -16.44 -9.16
N ASN A 90 -6.94 -16.33 -8.78
CA ASN A 90 -7.79 -17.50 -8.56
C ASN A 90 -8.25 -18.12 -9.90
N VAL A 91 -9.02 -19.21 -9.83
CA VAL A 91 -9.59 -19.89 -11.01
C VAL A 91 -10.55 -19.02 -11.85
N SER A 92 -11.14 -17.99 -11.24
CA SER A 92 -12.02 -17.02 -11.90
C SER A 92 -11.26 -15.88 -12.58
N GLY A 93 -9.94 -15.79 -12.36
CA GLY A 93 -9.09 -14.71 -12.86
C GLY A 93 -9.01 -13.49 -11.93
N ASP A 94 -9.61 -13.53 -10.74
CA ASP A 94 -9.50 -12.44 -9.76
C ASP A 94 -8.12 -12.47 -9.08
N VAL A 95 -7.56 -11.29 -8.82
CA VAL A 95 -6.31 -11.14 -8.08
C VAL A 95 -6.55 -11.51 -6.61
N LEU A 96 -5.73 -12.43 -6.09
CA LEU A 96 -5.67 -12.80 -4.68
C LEU A 96 -4.64 -11.96 -3.93
N LEU A 97 -3.43 -11.86 -4.49
CA LEU A 97 -2.35 -11.02 -3.97
C LEU A 97 -1.32 -10.70 -5.05
N GLN A 98 -0.38 -9.82 -4.72
CA GLN A 98 0.78 -9.49 -5.52
C GLN A 98 2.07 -9.66 -4.70
N CYS A 99 3.13 -10.13 -5.34
CA CYS A 99 4.49 -10.13 -4.80
C CYS A 99 5.31 -9.09 -5.55
N LEU A 100 5.61 -7.98 -4.88
CA LEU A 100 6.28 -6.82 -5.44
C LEU A 100 7.74 -6.75 -4.98
N ASP A 101 8.53 -5.93 -5.65
CA ASP A 101 9.84 -5.53 -5.15
C ASP A 101 9.66 -4.36 -4.17
N ASP A 102 10.42 -4.34 -3.08
CA ASP A 102 10.56 -3.15 -2.23
C ASP A 102 12.01 -2.70 -2.18
N ILE A 103 12.28 -1.54 -2.75
CA ILE A 103 13.61 -0.92 -2.83
C ILE A 103 14.16 -0.49 -1.47
N THR A 104 13.33 -0.39 -0.45
CA THR A 104 13.77 0.03 0.88
C THR A 104 14.47 -1.07 1.65
N LEU A 105 14.17 -2.33 1.32
CA LEU A 105 14.83 -3.50 1.90
C LEU A 105 16.24 -3.63 1.34
N GLN A 106 17.24 -3.39 2.19
CA GLN A 106 18.65 -3.36 1.79
C GLN A 106 19.49 -4.32 2.62
N GLN A 107 19.21 -4.45 3.91
CA GLN A 107 19.91 -5.36 4.79
C GLN A 107 19.63 -6.82 4.40
N GLY A 108 20.65 -7.67 4.48
CA GLY A 108 20.57 -9.09 4.11
C GLY A 108 20.81 -9.36 2.63
N LEU A 109 20.93 -8.32 1.79
CA LEU A 109 21.28 -8.43 0.38
C LEU A 109 22.79 -8.33 0.16
N VAL A 110 23.33 -9.20 -0.69
CA VAL A 110 24.73 -9.15 -1.11
C VAL A 110 24.87 -8.33 -2.40
N LYS A 111 25.17 -7.05 -2.26
CA LYS A 111 25.24 -6.07 -3.37
C LYS A 111 26.23 -6.42 -4.49
N SER A 112 27.23 -7.24 -4.20
CA SER A 112 28.22 -7.70 -5.17
C SER A 112 27.76 -8.91 -5.99
N THR A 113 26.65 -9.55 -5.63
CA THR A 113 26.11 -10.70 -6.36
C THR A 113 25.68 -10.26 -7.76
N GLU A 114 26.07 -11.05 -8.75
CA GLU A 114 25.67 -10.84 -10.14
C GLU A 114 24.15 -10.98 -10.29
N ALA A 115 23.60 -10.35 -11.33
CA ALA A 115 22.18 -10.44 -11.60
C ALA A 115 21.77 -11.89 -11.93
N LYS A 116 20.68 -12.36 -11.32
CA LYS A 116 20.08 -13.65 -11.65
C LYS A 116 19.51 -13.61 -13.08
N ALA A 117 19.76 -14.65 -13.87
CA ALA A 117 19.28 -14.71 -15.25
C ALA A 117 17.74 -14.56 -15.30
N GLY A 118 17.26 -13.75 -16.25
CA GLY A 118 15.84 -13.44 -16.40
C GLY A 118 15.31 -12.38 -15.43
N TRP A 119 16.13 -11.88 -14.51
CA TRP A 119 15.78 -10.77 -13.61
C TRP A 119 16.36 -9.44 -14.11
N TYR A 120 15.48 -8.49 -14.43
CA TYR A 120 15.86 -7.20 -14.96
C TYR A 120 14.86 -6.10 -14.57
N ARG A 121 15.28 -4.85 -14.77
CA ARG A 121 14.45 -3.66 -14.59
C ARG A 121 14.47 -2.78 -15.82
N ILE A 122 13.39 -2.04 -16.03
CA ILE A 122 13.31 -1.00 -17.06
C ILE A 122 13.36 0.36 -16.38
N LEU A 123 14.16 1.27 -16.93
CA LEU A 123 14.48 2.58 -16.37
C LEU A 123 14.11 3.66 -17.38
N SER A 124 13.61 4.78 -16.88
CA SER A 124 13.48 6.02 -17.64
C SER A 124 13.64 7.20 -16.69
N ASP A 125 14.18 8.30 -17.20
CA ASP A 125 14.28 9.55 -16.45
C ASP A 125 13.02 10.43 -16.58
N ASP A 126 12.03 10.00 -17.35
CA ASP A 126 10.70 10.61 -17.44
C ASP A 126 9.62 9.58 -17.06
N ILE A 127 8.84 9.90 -16.03
CA ILE A 127 7.75 9.04 -15.55
C ILE A 127 6.68 8.77 -16.62
N ARG A 128 6.45 9.70 -17.54
CA ARG A 128 5.47 9.55 -18.63
C ARG A 128 5.96 8.51 -19.63
N LEU A 129 7.26 8.55 -19.97
CA LEU A 129 7.88 7.54 -20.84
C LEU A 129 7.92 6.18 -20.16
N LEU A 130 8.19 6.12 -18.86
CA LEU A 130 8.16 4.85 -18.13
C LEU A 130 6.75 4.24 -18.07
N ARG A 131 5.72 5.06 -17.87
CA ARG A 131 4.31 4.62 -17.92
C ARG A 131 3.93 4.11 -19.31
N LEU A 132 4.43 4.76 -20.36
CA LEU A 132 4.29 4.28 -21.74
C LEU A 132 5.02 2.95 -21.93
N ALA A 133 6.28 2.84 -21.45
CA ALA A 133 7.05 1.60 -21.48
C ALA A 133 6.30 0.44 -20.83
N ARG A 134 5.70 0.66 -19.66
CA ARG A 134 4.89 -0.34 -18.96
C ARG A 134 3.73 -0.91 -19.81
N GLN A 135 3.18 -0.12 -20.74
CA GLN A 135 2.09 -0.56 -21.63
C GLN A 135 2.57 -1.31 -22.87
N GLN A 136 3.87 -1.28 -23.15
CA GLN A 136 4.46 -1.78 -24.40
C GLN A 136 5.42 -2.95 -24.18
N VAL A 137 5.81 -3.19 -22.93
CA VAL A 137 6.67 -4.30 -22.55
C VAL A 137 5.83 -5.52 -22.18
N ASN A 138 6.30 -6.70 -22.58
CA ASN A 138 5.71 -7.96 -22.14
C ASN A 138 6.59 -8.54 -21.00
N PRO A 139 6.02 -8.80 -19.81
CA PRO A 139 6.76 -9.31 -18.64
C PRO A 139 7.35 -10.72 -18.83
N HIS A 140 6.95 -11.43 -19.88
CA HIS A 140 7.53 -12.73 -20.26
C HIS A 140 8.74 -12.61 -21.19
N ASP A 141 8.99 -11.44 -21.77
CA ASP A 141 10.09 -11.25 -22.71
C ASP A 141 11.44 -11.29 -21.98
N SER A 142 12.46 -11.72 -22.71
CA SER A 142 13.84 -11.58 -22.26
C SER A 142 14.24 -10.10 -22.21
N ILE A 143 15.32 -9.78 -21.50
CA ILE A 143 15.80 -8.40 -21.39
C ILE A 143 16.10 -7.79 -22.77
N GLU A 144 16.64 -8.58 -23.70
CA GLU A 144 16.94 -8.22 -25.10
C GLU A 144 15.69 -7.75 -25.85
N GLN A 145 14.57 -8.43 -25.60
CA GLN A 145 13.31 -8.24 -26.34
C GLN A 145 12.41 -7.21 -25.67
N SER A 146 12.58 -6.99 -24.37
CA SER A 146 11.70 -6.18 -23.52
C SER A 146 11.41 -4.78 -24.04
N LEU A 147 12.36 -4.15 -24.76
CA LEU A 147 12.21 -2.79 -25.28
C LEU A 147 11.73 -2.73 -26.74
N THR A 148 11.48 -3.86 -27.40
CA THR A 148 11.12 -3.91 -28.83
C THR A 148 9.84 -3.12 -29.13
N GLY A 149 8.81 -3.25 -28.29
CA GLY A 149 7.56 -2.50 -28.45
C GLY A 149 7.78 -0.99 -28.38
N ILE A 150 8.64 -0.54 -27.45
CA ILE A 150 8.99 0.89 -27.33
C ILE A 150 9.83 1.37 -28.51
N ALA A 151 10.82 0.59 -28.94
CA ALA A 151 11.64 0.93 -30.11
C ALA A 151 10.77 1.11 -31.37
N SER A 152 9.80 0.21 -31.57
CA SER A 152 8.84 0.28 -32.67
C SER A 152 7.99 1.55 -32.66
N LEU A 153 7.49 1.98 -31.50
CA LEU A 153 6.71 3.22 -31.38
C LEU A 153 7.48 4.47 -31.81
N PHE A 154 8.79 4.50 -31.60
CA PHE A 154 9.64 5.63 -31.95
C PHE A 154 10.34 5.47 -33.31
N GLY A 155 10.11 4.34 -34.00
CA GLY A 155 10.74 4.07 -35.30
C GLY A 155 12.26 3.95 -35.21
N VAL A 156 12.76 3.32 -34.16
CA VAL A 156 14.20 3.11 -33.87
C VAL A 156 14.46 1.65 -33.51
N ASP A 157 15.74 1.28 -33.44
CA ASP A 157 16.17 -0.06 -33.01
C ASP A 157 16.55 -0.06 -31.51
N VAL A 158 16.67 -1.27 -30.95
CA VAL A 158 17.21 -1.47 -29.59
C VAL A 158 18.73 -1.62 -29.68
N ASP A 159 19.46 -0.74 -29.00
CA ASP A 159 20.91 -0.76 -28.92
C ASP A 159 21.38 -1.63 -27.74
N ALA A 160 22.25 -2.60 -28.02
CA ALA A 160 22.95 -3.36 -26.98
C ALA A 160 24.18 -2.58 -26.48
N ALA A 161 24.24 -2.35 -25.18
CA ALA A 161 25.34 -1.70 -24.47
C ALA A 161 26.11 -2.71 -23.59
N LYS A 162 27.27 -2.27 -23.08
CA LYS A 162 28.11 -3.10 -22.20
C LYS A 162 27.36 -3.54 -20.93
N GLY A 163 27.66 -4.74 -20.46
CA GLY A 163 27.09 -5.27 -19.21
C GLY A 163 25.66 -5.80 -19.34
N GLY A 164 25.22 -6.17 -20.55
CA GLY A 164 23.88 -6.70 -20.78
C GLY A 164 22.78 -5.64 -20.69
N VAL A 165 23.13 -4.37 -20.92
CA VAL A 165 22.17 -3.26 -20.91
C VAL A 165 21.63 -3.05 -22.32
N TYR A 166 20.33 -2.82 -22.44
CA TYR A 166 19.66 -2.52 -23.70
C TYR A 166 19.05 -1.13 -23.62
N ARG A 167 19.16 -0.35 -24.68
CA ARG A 167 18.74 1.05 -24.69
C ARG A 167 17.89 1.33 -25.92
N VAL A 168 16.86 2.15 -25.71
CA VAL A 168 16.14 2.84 -26.79
C VAL A 168 16.39 4.33 -26.65
N ALA A 169 16.80 4.96 -27.74
CA ALA A 169 16.97 6.41 -27.86
C ALA A 169 16.20 6.91 -29.08
N ASP A 170 15.75 8.16 -29.05
CA ASP A 170 15.09 8.76 -30.22
C ASP A 170 16.09 9.02 -31.37
N GLN A 171 15.58 9.49 -32.51
CA GLN A 171 16.41 9.80 -33.69
C GLN A 171 17.45 10.91 -33.44
N ALA A 172 17.26 11.74 -32.40
CA ALA A 172 18.22 12.76 -31.99
C ALA A 172 19.23 12.24 -30.94
N GLY A 173 19.11 10.98 -30.53
CA GLY A 173 19.97 10.32 -29.55
C GLY A 173 19.56 10.54 -28.09
N ALA A 174 18.43 11.19 -27.82
CA ALA A 174 17.92 11.35 -26.46
C ALA A 174 17.39 10.02 -25.92
N SER A 175 17.69 9.69 -24.66
CA SER A 175 17.29 8.41 -24.08
C SER A 175 15.78 8.35 -23.84
N ILE A 176 15.17 7.21 -24.19
CA ILE A 176 13.74 6.94 -23.93
C ILE A 176 13.59 5.97 -22.76
N ALA A 177 14.23 4.80 -22.89
CA ALA A 177 14.21 3.74 -21.88
C ALA A 177 15.49 2.91 -21.91
N LEU A 178 15.85 2.31 -20.77
CA LEU A 178 16.90 1.32 -20.66
C LEU A 178 16.39 0.07 -19.95
N ALA A 179 16.77 -1.11 -20.41
CA ALA A 179 16.60 -2.35 -19.69
C ALA A 179 17.98 -2.80 -19.18
N ALA A 180 18.06 -3.09 -17.89
CA ALA A 180 19.31 -3.49 -17.25
C ALA A 180 19.09 -4.72 -16.36
N PRO A 181 20.07 -5.64 -16.26
CA PRO A 181 20.02 -6.73 -15.31
C PRO A 181 19.81 -6.19 -13.89
N LEU A 182 19.19 -6.97 -13.02
CA LEU A 182 18.86 -6.58 -11.66
C LEU A 182 19.89 -7.17 -10.68
N PRO A 183 20.98 -6.44 -10.32
CA PRO A 183 22.08 -6.99 -9.53
C PRO A 183 21.79 -6.98 -8.03
N GLY A 184 22.67 -7.59 -7.25
CA GLY A 184 22.70 -7.44 -5.79
C GLY A 184 21.55 -8.17 -5.10
N GLU A 185 21.18 -9.33 -5.62
CA GLU A 185 20.10 -10.19 -5.12
C GLU A 185 18.73 -9.52 -5.03
N ARG A 186 18.49 -8.51 -5.87
CA ARG A 186 17.28 -7.70 -5.87
C ARG A 186 16.03 -8.44 -6.37
N GLU A 187 16.13 -9.71 -6.72
CA GLU A 187 15.01 -10.65 -6.88
C GLU A 187 14.43 -11.16 -5.55
N ARG A 188 15.16 -11.03 -4.45
CA ARG A 188 14.79 -11.57 -3.13
C ARG A 188 13.80 -10.73 -2.32
N PRO A 189 13.90 -9.39 -2.27
CA PRO A 189 12.93 -8.56 -1.56
C PRO A 189 11.50 -8.82 -2.06
N CYS A 190 10.56 -8.92 -1.15
CA CYS A 190 9.18 -9.26 -1.50
C CYS A 190 8.21 -8.50 -0.62
N GLU A 191 7.54 -7.49 -1.16
CA GLU A 191 6.35 -6.92 -0.54
C GLU A 191 5.15 -7.74 -1.00
N MET A 192 4.56 -8.52 -0.08
CA MET A 192 3.35 -9.28 -0.33
C MET A 192 2.14 -8.40 -0.05
N VAL A 193 1.39 -8.05 -1.10
CA VAL A 193 0.23 -7.14 -1.05
C VAL A 193 -1.04 -7.92 -1.35
N THR A 194 -1.95 -8.04 -0.39
CA THR A 194 -3.22 -8.74 -0.61
C THR A 194 -4.16 -7.92 -1.50
N ALA A 195 -5.03 -8.59 -2.25
CA ALA A 195 -6.27 -7.96 -2.69
C ALA A 195 -7.12 -7.57 -1.46
N PRO A 196 -8.12 -6.68 -1.60
CA PRO A 196 -9.03 -6.37 -0.51
C PRO A 196 -9.74 -7.64 0.00
N LEU A 197 -9.49 -7.98 1.26
CA LEU A 197 -10.11 -9.09 1.97
C LEU A 197 -11.36 -8.58 2.68
N ALA A 198 -12.38 -9.43 2.77
CA ALA A 198 -13.54 -9.16 3.63
C ALA A 198 -13.10 -9.13 5.09
N ALA A 199 -13.74 -8.33 5.94
CA ALA A 199 -13.38 -8.18 7.36
C ALA A 199 -13.30 -9.50 8.16
N HIS A 200 -13.97 -10.56 7.71
CA HIS A 200 -13.98 -11.89 8.34
C HIS A 200 -13.11 -12.93 7.63
N ASP A 201 -12.47 -12.58 6.50
CA ASP A 201 -11.64 -13.51 5.72
C ASP A 201 -10.20 -13.58 6.27
N THR A 202 -10.07 -14.21 7.43
CA THR A 202 -8.77 -14.46 8.07
C THR A 202 -8.02 -15.62 7.42
N GLU A 203 -8.73 -16.59 6.83
CA GLU A 203 -8.12 -17.82 6.35
C GLU A 203 -7.23 -17.57 5.11
N SER A 204 -7.67 -16.71 4.20
CA SER A 204 -6.84 -16.32 3.05
C SER A 204 -5.49 -15.74 3.49
N LEU A 205 -5.50 -14.80 4.44
CA LEU A 205 -4.27 -14.18 4.95
C LEU A 205 -3.37 -15.21 5.64
N ARG A 206 -3.95 -16.11 6.44
CA ARG A 206 -3.20 -17.18 7.11
C ARG A 206 -2.48 -18.06 6.10
N VAL A 207 -3.16 -18.51 5.04
CA VAL A 207 -2.54 -19.30 3.96
C VAL A 207 -1.35 -18.58 3.34
N TYR A 208 -1.44 -17.27 3.12
CA TYR A 208 -0.35 -16.49 2.52
C TYR A 208 0.88 -16.44 3.42
N LEU A 209 0.69 -16.11 4.70
CA LEU A 209 1.76 -15.98 5.69
C LEU A 209 2.41 -17.32 6.00
N ASP A 210 1.61 -18.37 6.20
CA ASP A 210 2.10 -19.72 6.44
C ASP A 210 2.94 -20.24 5.26
N THR A 211 2.54 -19.91 4.04
CA THR A 211 3.31 -20.29 2.85
C THR A 211 4.66 -19.57 2.77
N ALA A 212 4.70 -18.27 3.14
CA ALA A 212 5.97 -17.57 3.24
C ALA A 212 6.88 -18.18 4.31
N ASN A 213 6.32 -18.53 5.47
CA ASN A 213 7.04 -19.17 6.57
C ASN A 213 7.58 -20.56 6.19
N GLU A 214 6.77 -21.41 5.54
CA GLU A 214 7.17 -22.72 5.04
C GLU A 214 8.31 -22.66 4.01
N LEU A 215 8.34 -21.60 3.19
CA LEU A 215 9.41 -21.35 2.22
C LEU A 215 10.67 -20.76 2.85
N GLY A 216 10.64 -20.43 4.14
CA GLY A 216 11.77 -19.81 4.84
C GLY A 216 12.00 -18.35 4.46
N PHE A 217 10.94 -17.60 4.13
CA PHE A 217 11.05 -16.15 4.02
C PHE A 217 11.41 -15.55 5.39
N GLU A 218 12.30 -14.56 5.35
CA GLU A 218 12.83 -13.91 6.53
C GLU A 218 12.19 -12.53 6.71
N ILE A 219 12.17 -12.05 7.96
CA ILE A 219 11.77 -10.69 8.31
C ILE A 219 12.99 -9.77 8.11
N PRO A 220 12.96 -8.83 7.14
CA PRO A 220 14.08 -7.92 6.90
C PRO A 220 14.22 -6.88 8.02
N GLU A 221 15.43 -6.35 8.23
CA GLU A 221 15.71 -5.40 9.30
C GLU A 221 14.90 -4.10 9.15
N GLU A 222 14.71 -3.63 7.93
CA GLU A 222 13.91 -2.43 7.63
C GLU A 222 12.40 -2.70 7.57
N GLY A 223 11.99 -3.98 7.65
CA GLY A 223 10.67 -4.46 7.29
C GLY A 223 9.52 -3.89 8.12
N ALA A 224 8.43 -3.59 7.44
CA ALA A 224 7.15 -3.19 8.01
C ALA A 224 5.99 -4.08 7.51
N THR A 225 4.89 -4.03 8.25
CA THR A 225 3.57 -4.47 7.79
C THR A 225 2.66 -3.26 7.70
N HIS A 226 1.95 -3.10 6.58
CA HIS A 226 0.92 -2.08 6.43
C HIS A 226 -0.46 -2.71 6.50
N LEU A 227 -1.37 -2.09 7.25
CA LEU A 227 -2.78 -2.45 7.28
C LEU A 227 -3.58 -1.37 6.56
N HIS A 228 -4.36 -1.77 5.57
CA HIS A 228 -5.25 -0.89 4.82
C HIS A 228 -6.69 -1.16 5.24
N PHE A 229 -7.45 -0.11 5.52
CA PHE A 229 -8.87 -0.19 5.83
C PHE A 229 -9.67 0.61 4.79
N ASP A 230 -10.83 0.11 4.42
CA ASP A 230 -11.72 0.75 3.44
C ASP A 230 -11.98 2.22 3.78
N GLY A 231 -11.64 3.11 2.85
CA GLY A 231 -11.74 4.55 3.00
C GLY A 231 -13.17 5.07 3.07
N ALA A 232 -14.16 4.32 2.58
CA ALA A 232 -15.56 4.74 2.59
C ALA A 232 -16.06 5.04 4.02
N PHE A 233 -15.64 4.22 4.99
CA PHE A 233 -15.97 4.38 6.40
C PHE A 233 -15.49 5.73 6.99
N PHE A 234 -14.40 6.29 6.46
CA PHE A 234 -13.78 7.53 6.97
C PHE A 234 -14.18 8.77 6.15
N SER A 235 -15.08 8.63 5.17
CA SER A 235 -15.40 9.66 4.18
C SER A 235 -16.46 10.66 4.65
N GLU A 236 -16.38 11.06 5.91
CA GLU A 236 -17.27 12.02 6.55
C GLU A 236 -16.45 12.93 7.48
N PRO A 237 -16.62 14.27 7.45
CA PRO A 237 -15.74 15.18 8.17
C PRO A 237 -15.67 14.94 9.68
N SER A 238 -16.78 14.56 10.32
CA SER A 238 -16.77 14.26 11.76
C SER A 238 -15.95 13.01 12.05
N MET A 239 -16.17 11.91 11.30
CA MET A 239 -15.42 10.68 11.46
C MET A 239 -13.94 10.86 11.15
N PHE A 240 -13.61 11.58 10.07
CA PHE A 240 -12.23 11.92 9.70
C PHE A 240 -11.52 12.72 10.80
N LEU A 241 -12.16 13.74 11.35
CA LEU A 241 -11.58 14.55 12.42
C LEU A 241 -11.39 13.73 13.70
N LYS A 242 -12.37 12.87 14.03
CA LYS A 242 -12.26 11.97 15.19
C LYS A 242 -11.06 11.05 15.08
N ILE A 243 -10.91 10.38 13.94
CA ILE A 243 -9.81 9.44 13.74
C ILE A 243 -8.46 10.15 13.68
N ALA A 244 -8.38 11.30 12.99
CA ALA A 244 -7.14 12.05 12.92
C ALA A 244 -6.67 12.50 14.30
N ARG A 245 -7.57 13.11 15.09
CA ARG A 245 -7.26 13.51 16.48
C ARG A 245 -6.81 12.30 17.31
N PHE A 246 -7.56 11.19 17.26
CA PHE A 246 -7.27 9.99 18.04
C PHE A 246 -5.89 9.43 17.70
N LEU A 247 -5.62 9.20 16.42
CA LEU A 247 -4.38 8.60 15.96
C LEU A 247 -3.16 9.47 16.28
N HIS A 248 -3.23 10.79 16.12
CA HIS A 248 -2.12 11.68 16.51
C HIS A 248 -1.83 11.59 18.01
N GLN A 249 -2.88 11.67 18.82
CA GLN A 249 -2.75 11.75 20.26
C GLN A 249 -2.26 10.43 20.88
N TYR A 250 -2.77 9.30 20.40
CA TYR A 250 -2.36 7.96 20.86
C TYR A 250 -1.17 7.40 20.09
N ARG A 251 -0.56 8.15 19.17
CA ARG A 251 0.51 7.70 18.28
C ARG A 251 1.64 6.95 19.00
N LEU A 252 2.19 7.55 20.06
CA LEU A 252 3.33 6.95 20.78
C LEU A 252 2.94 5.71 21.57
N VAL A 253 1.72 5.69 22.11
CA VAL A 253 1.15 4.51 22.77
C VAL A 253 0.98 3.39 21.77
N LEU A 254 0.35 3.67 20.62
CA LEU A 254 0.12 2.72 19.55
C LEU A 254 1.44 2.12 19.04
N ARG A 255 2.49 2.94 18.89
CA ARG A 255 3.83 2.45 18.52
C ARG A 255 4.41 1.44 19.51
N ARG A 256 4.20 1.63 20.82
CA ARG A 256 4.65 0.68 21.85
C ARG A 256 3.89 -0.62 21.79
N ILE A 257 2.56 -0.52 21.71
CA ILE A 257 1.65 -1.67 21.57
C ILE A 257 2.02 -2.52 20.34
N MET A 258 2.28 -1.86 19.22
CA MET A 258 2.64 -2.53 17.96
C MET A 258 4.10 -2.94 17.89
N ASN A 259 4.92 -2.65 18.90
CA ASN A 259 6.36 -2.90 18.86
C ASN A 259 7.00 -2.37 17.55
N THR A 260 6.70 -1.11 17.22
CA THR A 260 7.10 -0.51 15.94
C THR A 260 8.59 -0.67 15.67
N ASN A 261 8.93 -1.16 14.48
CA ASN A 261 10.31 -1.31 14.03
C ASN A 261 11.01 0.06 13.91
N LEU A 262 12.01 0.30 14.75
CA LEU A 262 12.78 1.55 14.76
C LEU A 262 13.68 1.74 13.53
N ASN A 263 13.96 0.66 12.79
CA ASN A 263 14.70 0.72 11.54
C ASN A 263 13.82 1.11 10.35
N CYS A 264 12.48 1.11 10.49
CA CYS A 264 11.59 1.62 9.48
C CYS A 264 11.73 3.16 9.40
N ARG A 265 12.16 3.67 8.23
CA ARG A 265 12.50 5.10 8.05
C ARG A 265 11.38 5.95 7.46
N ARG A 266 10.31 5.33 6.95
CA ARG A 266 9.19 5.99 6.24
C ARG A 266 7.94 6.15 7.12
N ILE A 267 8.17 6.29 8.43
CA ILE A 267 7.18 6.47 9.48
C ILE A 267 7.50 7.73 10.28
N GLY A 268 6.51 8.33 10.93
CA GLY A 268 6.67 9.67 11.48
C GLY A 268 5.35 10.32 11.89
N ASP A 269 5.43 11.56 12.38
CA ASP A 269 4.26 12.37 12.65
C ASP A 269 3.76 13.05 11.36
N TRP A 270 2.56 13.63 11.41
CA TRP A 270 2.04 14.41 10.29
C TRP A 270 2.68 15.80 10.18
N PRO A 271 2.57 16.46 9.01
CA PRO A 271 3.00 17.84 8.84
C PRO A 271 2.35 18.78 9.86
N HIS A 272 3.11 19.79 10.31
CA HIS A 272 2.66 20.73 11.34
C HIS A 272 1.34 21.41 10.99
N GLU A 273 1.17 21.81 9.72
CA GLU A 273 -0.05 22.46 9.22
C GLU A 273 -1.28 21.55 9.34
N PHE A 274 -1.10 20.23 9.19
CA PHE A 274 -2.19 19.27 9.40
C PHE A 274 -2.52 19.15 10.88
N LEU A 275 -1.49 19.11 11.73
CA LEU A 275 -1.65 19.04 13.19
C LEU A 275 -2.39 20.27 13.74
N GLU A 276 -2.09 21.47 13.25
CA GLU A 276 -2.81 22.67 13.65
C GLU A 276 -4.27 22.66 13.15
N LEU A 277 -4.51 22.18 11.92
CA LEU A 277 -5.87 22.06 11.38
C LEU A 277 -6.75 21.17 12.26
N ILE A 278 -6.28 19.97 12.60
CA ILE A 278 -7.08 19.00 13.37
C ILE A 278 -7.30 19.42 14.83
N LYS A 279 -6.61 20.44 15.36
CA LYS A 279 -6.91 21.02 16.68
C LYS A 279 -8.15 21.91 16.68
N THR A 280 -8.60 22.35 15.50
CA THR A 280 -9.79 23.19 15.33
C THR A 280 -10.99 22.36 14.90
N ASP A 281 -12.19 22.91 15.03
CA ASP A 281 -13.43 22.30 14.51
C ASP A 281 -13.78 22.79 13.10
N GLU A 282 -12.84 23.42 12.39
CA GLU A 282 -13.04 23.99 11.05
C GLU A 282 -13.65 22.97 10.07
N LEU A 283 -13.17 21.71 10.12
CA LEU A 283 -13.60 20.65 9.20
C LEU A 283 -15.06 20.23 9.41
N LEU A 284 -15.64 20.42 10.59
CA LEU A 284 -17.01 19.98 10.90
C LEU A 284 -18.08 20.79 10.15
N ALA A 285 -17.75 21.99 9.69
CA ALA A 285 -18.65 22.85 8.93
C ALA A 285 -18.60 22.56 7.41
N LEU A 286 -17.70 21.69 6.96
CA LEU A 286 -17.50 21.37 5.56
C LEU A 286 -18.30 20.13 5.16
N ASP A 287 -18.58 19.98 3.87
CA ASP A 287 -18.87 18.66 3.30
C ASP A 287 -17.57 17.87 3.08
N TRP A 288 -17.69 16.59 2.70
CA TRP A 288 -16.51 15.74 2.50
C TRP A 288 -15.57 16.24 1.40
N GLN A 289 -16.11 16.80 0.31
CA GLN A 289 -15.28 17.27 -0.80
C GLN A 289 -14.47 18.51 -0.41
N ALA A 290 -15.10 19.49 0.23
CA ALA A 290 -14.44 20.68 0.76
C ALA A 290 -13.43 20.31 1.87
N CYS A 291 -13.76 19.34 2.73
CA CYS A 291 -12.85 18.79 3.73
C CYS A 291 -11.57 18.23 3.08
N ARG A 292 -11.70 17.41 2.02
CA ARG A 292 -10.55 16.88 1.28
C ARG A 292 -9.69 17.99 0.69
N GLU A 293 -10.29 18.98 0.04
CA GLU A 293 -9.57 20.11 -0.54
C GLU A 293 -8.81 20.92 0.53
N ARG A 294 -9.44 21.11 1.69
CA ARG A 294 -8.83 21.81 2.82
C ARG A 294 -7.64 21.06 3.41
N VAL A 295 -7.75 19.74 3.56
CA VAL A 295 -6.67 18.88 4.05
C VAL A 295 -5.55 18.74 3.02
N ALA A 296 -5.85 18.70 1.73
CA ALA A 296 -4.84 18.62 0.68
C ALA A 296 -3.83 19.78 0.72
N GLN A 297 -4.24 20.94 1.24
CA GLN A 297 -3.40 22.13 1.39
C GLN A 297 -2.41 22.06 2.56
N THR A 298 -2.51 21.08 3.46
CA THR A 298 -1.64 20.99 4.65
C THR A 298 -0.34 20.22 4.39
N GLY A 299 -0.03 19.88 3.14
CA GLY A 299 1.18 19.13 2.79
C GLY A 299 1.16 17.65 3.19
N ILE A 300 -0.02 17.07 3.42
CA ILE A 300 -0.15 15.68 3.88
C ILE A 300 0.58 14.69 2.97
N THR A 301 1.35 13.81 3.59
CA THR A 301 2.23 12.83 2.95
C THR A 301 1.91 11.42 3.42
N LYS A 302 2.30 10.41 2.63
CA LYS A 302 2.22 9.00 3.03
C LYS A 302 3.34 8.57 3.98
N TYR A 303 4.41 9.35 4.10
CA TYR A 303 5.57 9.03 4.94
C TYR A 303 5.34 9.41 6.40
N CYS A 304 4.35 8.79 7.00
CA CYS A 304 3.95 8.96 8.38
C CYS A 304 3.39 7.63 8.90
N ASP A 305 3.13 7.59 10.20
CA ASP A 305 2.59 6.42 10.92
C ASP A 305 1.23 5.96 10.39
N PHE A 306 0.44 6.92 9.93
CA PHE A 306 -0.92 6.73 9.47
C PHE A 306 -1.11 7.49 8.17
N ASN A 307 -1.11 6.80 7.04
CA ASN A 307 -1.28 7.43 5.76
C ASN A 307 -2.77 7.73 5.49
N LEU A 308 -3.15 8.98 5.77
CA LEU A 308 -4.46 9.55 5.42
C LEU A 308 -4.51 10.12 3.99
N ARG A 309 -3.37 10.23 3.31
CA ARG A 309 -3.29 10.83 1.97
C ARG A 309 -4.21 10.10 0.98
N ASN A 310 -4.33 8.79 1.14
CA ASN A 310 -5.16 7.91 0.33
C ASN A 310 -6.65 8.32 0.37
N LEU A 311 -7.16 8.75 1.52
CA LEU A 311 -8.52 9.30 1.68
C LEU A 311 -8.69 10.66 0.97
N ILE A 312 -7.62 11.46 0.96
CA ILE A 312 -7.67 12.86 0.51
C ILE A 312 -7.53 12.98 -1.00
N PHE A 313 -6.60 12.26 -1.62
CA PHE A 313 -6.33 12.38 -3.06
C PHE A 313 -7.08 11.35 -3.91
N ASN A 314 -7.89 10.48 -3.29
CA ASN A 314 -8.79 9.48 -3.91
C ASN A 314 -8.26 8.91 -5.23
N SER A 315 -7.17 8.15 -5.13
CA SER A 315 -6.75 7.32 -6.26
C SER A 315 -7.71 6.13 -6.35
N PRO A 316 -8.24 5.78 -7.54
CA PRO A 316 -9.32 4.79 -7.68
C PRO A 316 -9.07 3.46 -6.97
N ASP A 317 -7.81 3.02 -6.93
CA ASP A 317 -7.42 1.72 -6.35
C ASP A 317 -6.88 1.81 -4.92
N LYS A 318 -6.87 3.00 -4.30
CA LYS A 318 -6.21 3.27 -3.01
C LYS A 318 -7.02 4.18 -2.09
N HIS A 319 -8.35 4.11 -2.12
CA HIS A 319 -9.19 4.85 -1.17
C HIS A 319 -9.18 4.13 0.19
N THR A 320 -8.13 4.34 0.98
CA THR A 320 -7.92 3.63 2.26
C THR A 320 -7.42 4.55 3.37
N LEU A 321 -7.70 4.21 4.62
CA LEU A 321 -6.83 4.56 5.75
C LEU A 321 -5.73 3.51 5.83
N GLU A 322 -4.47 3.90 5.97
CA GLU A 322 -3.36 2.97 6.03
C GLU A 322 -2.53 3.15 7.30
N ILE A 323 -2.34 2.08 8.07
CA ILE A 323 -1.51 2.01 9.27
C ILE A 323 -0.14 1.47 8.85
N ARG A 324 0.94 2.21 9.14
CA ARG A 324 2.28 1.94 8.60
C ARG A 324 3.34 1.60 9.64
N MET A 325 2.94 1.39 10.89
CA MET A 325 3.86 1.30 12.02
C MET A 325 4.06 -0.11 12.60
N LEU A 326 3.41 -1.12 12.01
CA LEU A 326 3.62 -2.49 12.46
C LEU A 326 4.99 -2.97 11.95
N PRO A 327 5.76 -3.73 12.75
CA PRO A 327 6.91 -4.44 12.23
C PRO A 327 6.46 -5.44 11.15
N SER A 328 7.40 -5.83 10.28
CA SER A 328 7.15 -6.99 9.42
C SER A 328 7.02 -8.24 10.29
N VAL A 329 5.99 -9.04 10.02
CA VAL A 329 5.65 -10.25 10.80
C VAL A 329 5.07 -11.33 9.87
N LEU A 330 5.35 -12.58 10.20
CA LEU A 330 4.69 -13.76 9.60
C LEU A 330 3.63 -14.37 10.52
N ASP A 331 3.50 -13.87 11.74
CA ASP A 331 2.52 -14.34 12.72
C ASP A 331 1.12 -13.81 12.35
N SER A 332 0.27 -14.71 11.87
CA SER A 332 -1.10 -14.38 11.49
C SER A 332 -1.98 -13.99 12.68
N GLU A 333 -1.80 -14.60 13.85
CA GLU A 333 -2.59 -14.28 15.04
C GLU A 333 -2.28 -12.88 15.57
N TYR A 334 -1.01 -12.51 15.56
CA TYR A 334 -0.59 -11.14 15.86
C TYR A 334 -1.27 -10.13 14.92
N LEU A 335 -1.28 -10.40 13.61
CA LEU A 335 -1.92 -9.49 12.64
C LEU A 335 -3.44 -9.43 12.81
N PHE A 336 -4.11 -10.55 13.07
CA PHE A 336 -5.54 -10.55 13.33
C PHE A 336 -5.89 -9.76 14.59
N ARG A 337 -5.08 -9.88 15.65
CA ARG A 337 -5.26 -9.05 16.84
C ARG A 337 -5.12 -7.57 16.54
N MET A 338 -4.12 -7.16 15.75
CA MET A 338 -3.96 -5.76 15.36
C MET A 338 -5.13 -5.27 14.50
N LEU A 339 -5.61 -6.07 13.55
CA LEU A 339 -6.80 -5.77 12.74
C LEU A 339 -8.05 -5.61 13.62
N ARG A 340 -8.29 -6.53 14.58
CA ARG A 340 -9.40 -6.44 15.54
C ARG A 340 -9.29 -5.18 16.40
N CYS A 341 -8.11 -4.88 16.93
CA CYS A 341 -7.85 -3.69 17.74
C CYS A 341 -8.23 -2.40 17.00
N PHE A 342 -7.72 -2.21 15.78
CA PHE A 342 -8.07 -1.03 14.97
C PHE A 342 -9.54 -0.97 14.61
N ASN A 343 -10.15 -2.10 14.21
CA ASN A 343 -11.58 -2.14 13.93
C ASN A 343 -12.41 -1.73 15.16
N GLN A 344 -12.07 -2.20 16.36
CA GLN A 344 -12.78 -1.80 17.59
C GLN A 344 -12.59 -0.31 17.91
N ILE A 345 -11.39 0.24 17.70
CA ILE A 345 -11.14 1.68 17.83
C ILE A 345 -12.05 2.47 16.88
N PHE A 346 -12.15 2.03 15.63
CA PHE A 346 -12.97 2.68 14.62
C PHE A 346 -14.46 2.64 14.95
N ILE A 347 -14.97 1.47 15.37
CA ILE A 347 -16.35 1.29 15.84
C ILE A 347 -16.63 2.20 17.04
N TYR A 348 -15.73 2.21 18.02
CA TYR A 348 -15.85 3.04 19.20
C TYR A 348 -15.98 4.52 18.83
N LEU A 349 -15.06 5.05 18.01
CA LEU A 349 -15.06 6.45 17.58
C LEU A 349 -16.31 6.82 16.76
N HIS A 350 -16.78 5.90 15.91
CA HIS A 350 -18.00 6.11 15.14
C HIS A 350 -19.24 6.23 16.04
N GLY A 351 -19.31 5.44 17.11
CA GLY A 351 -20.40 5.48 18.10
C GLY A 351 -20.45 6.74 18.98
N LEU A 352 -19.41 7.58 18.97
CA LEU A 352 -19.38 8.80 19.77
C LEU A 352 -20.25 9.91 19.16
N VAL A 353 -21.24 10.39 19.92
CA VAL A 353 -22.22 11.39 19.44
C VAL A 353 -21.69 12.83 19.53
N SER A 354 -20.75 13.11 20.43
CA SER A 354 -20.15 14.45 20.60
C SER A 354 -18.63 14.35 20.64
N PHE A 355 -17.96 15.50 20.48
CA PHE A 355 -16.50 15.63 20.67
C PHE A 355 -16.11 15.75 22.15
N ASP A 356 -17.03 15.55 23.08
CA ASP A 356 -16.76 15.61 24.53
C ASP A 356 -15.80 14.50 25.00
N TYR A 357 -15.57 13.49 24.15
CA TYR A 357 -14.56 12.46 24.38
C TYR A 357 -13.12 13.00 24.35
N GLN A 358 -12.89 14.27 23.98
CA GLN A 358 -11.57 14.90 24.06
C GLN A 358 -10.93 14.80 25.45
N ARG A 359 -11.71 14.61 26.52
CA ARG A 359 -11.19 14.32 27.86
C ARG A 359 -10.48 12.95 27.95
N PHE A 360 -10.90 11.96 27.15
CA PHE A 360 -10.27 10.65 27.03
C PHE A 360 -9.10 10.63 26.06
N MET A 361 -8.72 11.77 25.49
CA MET A 361 -7.66 11.81 24.49
C MET A 361 -6.28 11.86 25.14
N GLU A 362 -6.10 12.38 26.36
CA GLU A 362 -4.78 12.34 27.00
C GLU A 362 -4.31 10.89 27.16
N PRO A 363 -3.15 10.49 26.60
CA PRO A 363 -2.67 9.10 26.64
C PRO A 363 -2.03 8.79 27.99
N THR A 364 -2.77 8.98 29.08
CA THR A 364 -2.39 8.49 30.40
C THR A 364 -2.63 6.98 30.48
N PRO A 365 -1.90 6.24 31.33
CA PRO A 365 -2.18 4.83 31.56
C PRO A 365 -3.64 4.55 31.93
N GLU A 366 -4.26 5.38 32.79
CA GLU A 366 -5.66 5.20 33.18
C GLU A 366 -6.64 5.42 32.02
N ASN A 367 -6.42 6.45 31.20
CA ASN A 367 -7.27 6.72 30.03
C ASN A 367 -7.13 5.64 28.98
N ALA A 368 -5.92 5.11 28.79
CA ALA A 368 -5.69 4.06 27.82
C ALA A 368 -6.24 2.71 28.28
N GLN A 369 -6.16 2.39 29.58
CA GLN A 369 -6.86 1.26 30.17
C GLN A 369 -8.38 1.40 29.98
N THR A 370 -8.94 2.56 30.31
CA THR A 370 -10.37 2.85 30.13
C THR A 370 -10.79 2.67 28.67
N LEU A 371 -9.96 3.14 27.73
CA LEU A 371 -10.18 2.94 26.30
C LEU A 371 -10.21 1.44 25.96
N LEU A 372 -9.18 0.68 26.33
CA LEU A 372 -9.10 -0.77 26.07
C LEU A 372 -10.27 -1.54 26.67
N GLU A 373 -10.76 -1.15 27.85
CA GLU A 373 -11.95 -1.73 28.48
C GLU A 373 -13.24 -1.38 27.73
N ALA A 374 -13.28 -0.22 27.07
CA ALA A 374 -14.41 0.21 26.23
C ALA A 374 -14.39 -0.41 24.82
N LEU A 375 -13.23 -0.89 24.36
CA LEU A 375 -13.13 -1.66 23.13
C LEU A 375 -13.77 -3.04 23.36
N GLY A 376 -14.58 -3.51 22.40
CA GLY A 376 -15.19 -4.84 22.44
C GLY A 376 -14.20 -5.98 22.17
N LEU A 377 -12.99 -5.90 22.72
CA LEU A 377 -11.94 -6.90 22.61
C LEU A 377 -12.19 -8.05 23.59
N ASP A 378 -11.72 -9.25 23.25
CA ASP A 378 -11.69 -10.35 24.20
C ASP A 378 -10.65 -10.10 25.31
N GLU A 379 -10.73 -10.92 26.37
CA GLU A 379 -9.89 -10.76 27.55
C GLU A 379 -8.40 -10.98 27.25
N GLU A 380 -8.08 -11.89 26.33
CA GLU A 380 -6.72 -12.23 25.94
C GLU A 380 -6.06 -11.07 25.19
N ASP A 381 -6.72 -10.56 24.15
CA ASP A 381 -6.28 -9.39 23.38
C ASP A 381 -6.10 -8.19 24.32
N ARG A 382 -7.04 -7.95 25.24
CA ARG A 382 -6.94 -6.83 26.18
C ARG A 382 -5.73 -6.97 27.11
N ILE A 383 -5.50 -8.15 27.70
CA ILE A 383 -4.36 -8.38 28.61
C ILE A 383 -3.04 -8.15 27.88
N GLU A 384 -2.90 -8.66 26.66
CA GLU A 384 -1.66 -8.51 25.89
C GLU A 384 -1.41 -7.06 25.47
N LEU A 385 -2.45 -6.33 25.06
CA LEU A 385 -2.33 -4.90 24.76
C LEU A 385 -2.05 -4.07 26.02
N MET A 386 -2.64 -4.42 27.17
CA MET A 386 -2.40 -3.76 28.46
C MET A 386 -0.93 -3.90 28.91
N ALA A 387 -0.30 -5.05 28.68
CA ALA A 387 1.10 -5.25 29.04
C ALA A 387 2.06 -4.24 28.36
N ALA A 388 1.67 -3.68 27.21
CA ALA A 388 2.45 -2.66 26.51
C ALA A 388 2.32 -1.24 27.12
N PHE A 389 1.42 -1.04 28.07
CA PHE A 389 1.25 0.23 28.79
C PHE A 389 2.10 0.36 30.05
N ASP A 390 2.53 -0.77 30.61
CA ASP A 390 3.31 -0.81 31.86
C ASP A 390 4.83 -0.58 31.64
N GLY A 391 5.26 -0.36 30.39
CA GLY A 391 6.63 -0.06 29.97
C GLY A 391 6.80 1.31 29.32
#